data_AF-A0A951X0Q8-F1
#
_entry.id   AF-A0A951X0Q8-F1
#
_cell.length_a   1.000
_cell.length_b   1.000
_cell.length_c   1.000
_cell.angle_alpha   90.00
_cell.angle_beta   90.00
_cell.angle_gamma   90.00
#
_symmetry.space_group_name_H-M   'P 1'
#
loop_
_entity.id
_entity.type
_entity.pdbx_description
1 polymer ?
#
loop_
_entity_poly.entity_id
_entity_poly.type
_entity_poly.pdbx_seq_one_letter_code
_entity_poly.pdbx_strand_id
1 'polypeptide(L)'
;MRVDGLLVEERQPAPAPATHWLARVRYRIGQFLRGLTAAISAEEQQLVAGTLPPGALALFLRMPKDAQRHSLNVLHTLQATGEVPADLAVAALLHDVGKVAATDAGAYLGLWLRGPTVLLEAVWPGLLARLADPTPSSQPGYALYVQIHHPAIGAAWAKAAGCSELACWLIEHHQDSHQPGSGTREALLARLRAADGAN
;
A
#
# COMPACT_ATOMS: atom_id res chain seq x y z
N MET A 1 63.24 0.09 27.90
CA MET A 1 62.67 0.12 26.53
C MET A 1 61.78 -1.10 26.34
N ARG A 2 60.50 -0.97 26.68
CA ARG A 2 59.35 -1.65 26.09
C ARG A 2 58.10 -1.05 26.72
N VAL A 3 57.21 -0.64 25.84
CA VAL A 3 55.91 -0.01 26.06
C VAL A 3 54.91 -1.16 26.06
N ASP A 4 53.96 -1.21 26.99
CA ASP A 4 52.69 -1.92 26.76
C ASP A 4 51.60 -1.20 27.55
N GLY A 5 50.98 -0.23 26.87
CA GLY A 5 49.76 0.42 27.31
C GLY A 5 48.58 -0.49 27.00
N LEU A 6 47.88 -0.94 28.04
CA LEU A 6 46.55 -1.51 27.92
C LEU A 6 45.59 -0.41 27.44
N LEU A 7 45.17 -0.47 26.19
CA LEU A 7 44.01 0.25 25.70
C LEU A 7 42.76 -0.47 26.24
N VAL A 8 42.04 0.22 27.12
CA VAL A 8 40.68 -0.11 27.53
C VAL A 8 39.79 0.14 26.31
N GLU A 9 39.22 -0.93 25.74
CA GLU A 9 38.27 -0.82 24.64
C GLU A 9 36.90 -0.42 25.22
N GLU A 10 36.61 0.89 25.21
CA GLU A 10 35.28 1.41 25.53
C GLU A 10 34.27 0.91 24.48
N ARG A 11 33.42 -0.04 24.89
CA ARG A 11 32.21 -0.39 24.13
C ARG A 11 31.24 0.79 24.12
N GLN A 12 31.02 1.37 22.94
CA GLN A 12 29.93 2.33 22.73
C GLN A 12 28.56 1.66 22.92
N PRO A 13 27.62 2.26 23.67
CA PRO A 13 26.27 1.70 23.82
C PRO A 13 25.46 1.87 22.52
N ALA A 14 24.70 0.84 22.16
CA ALA A 14 23.79 0.87 21.01
C ALA A 14 22.71 1.96 21.19
N PRO A 15 22.33 2.70 20.13
CA PRO A 15 21.30 3.73 20.23
C PRO A 15 19.92 3.11 20.52
N ALA A 16 19.14 3.76 21.39
CA ALA A 16 17.83 3.29 21.83
C ALA A 16 16.79 3.29 20.68
N PRO A 17 16.03 2.20 20.47
CA PRO A 17 15.05 2.09 19.39
C PRO A 17 13.76 2.91 19.60
N ALA A 18 13.59 3.56 20.77
CA ALA A 18 12.32 4.10 21.24
C ALA A 18 11.94 5.50 20.69
N THR A 19 12.89 6.33 20.26
CA THR A 19 12.61 7.71 19.82
C THR A 19 12.29 7.79 18.33
N HIS A 20 12.87 6.92 17.51
CA HIS A 20 12.63 6.88 16.07
C HIS A 20 11.24 6.31 15.70
N TRP A 21 10.70 5.35 16.46
CA TRP A 21 9.38 4.79 16.17
C TRP A 21 8.25 5.79 16.46
N LEU A 22 8.32 6.54 17.57
CA LEU A 22 7.32 7.56 17.90
C LEU A 22 7.30 8.69 16.87
N ALA A 23 8.47 9.12 16.40
CA ALA A 23 8.58 10.09 15.33
C ALA A 23 8.00 9.57 14.01
N ARG A 24 8.26 8.30 13.66
CA ARG A 24 7.71 7.64 12.46
C ARG A 24 6.20 7.48 12.56
N VAL A 25 5.65 7.09 13.71
CA VAL A 25 4.19 6.96 13.93
C VAL A 25 3.52 8.32 13.89
N ARG A 26 4.07 9.36 14.55
CA ARG A 26 3.55 10.73 14.45
C ARG A 26 3.59 11.27 13.03
N TYR A 27 4.67 11.01 12.30
CA TYR A 27 4.79 11.38 10.89
C TYR A 27 3.70 10.68 10.05
N ARG A 28 3.49 9.38 10.26
CA ARG A 28 2.43 8.59 9.58
C ARG A 28 1.02 9.08 9.93
N ILE A 29 0.77 9.45 11.18
CA ILE A 29 -0.51 10.04 11.61
C ILE A 29 -0.71 11.42 10.95
N GLY A 30 0.31 12.28 10.97
CA GLY A 30 0.23 13.60 10.33
C GLY A 30 0.10 13.53 8.80
N GLN A 31 0.68 12.51 8.17
CA GLN A 31 0.54 12.20 6.75
C GLN A 31 -0.87 11.73 6.41
N PHE A 32 -1.39 10.78 7.20
CA PHE A 32 -2.75 10.28 7.09
C PHE A 32 -3.81 11.38 7.30
N LEU A 33 -3.64 12.24 8.32
CA LEU A 33 -4.54 13.36 8.61
C LEU A 33 -4.53 14.44 7.51
N ARG A 34 -3.39 14.67 6.84
CA ARG A 34 -3.31 15.57 5.66
C ARG A 34 -4.02 14.99 4.43
N GLY A 35 -4.11 13.67 4.31
CA GLY A 35 -4.86 13.00 3.25
C GLY A 35 -6.37 12.94 3.50
N LEU A 36 -6.81 12.85 4.76
CA LEU A 36 -8.23 12.68 5.10
C LEU A 36 -9.13 13.87 4.77
N THR A 37 -8.59 15.08 4.65
CA THR A 37 -9.38 16.31 4.48
C THR A 37 -9.21 16.97 3.11
N ALA A 38 -8.32 16.47 2.26
CA ALA A 38 -8.06 17.04 0.94
C ALA A 38 -9.08 16.52 -0.08
N ALA A 39 -10.05 17.36 -0.46
CA ALA A 39 -10.97 17.10 -1.57
C ALA A 39 -10.21 16.91 -2.89
N ILE A 40 -10.58 15.90 -3.70
CA ILE A 40 -9.97 15.64 -5.02
C ILE A 40 -10.25 16.82 -5.92
N SER A 41 -9.19 17.49 -6.37
CA SER A 41 -9.30 18.71 -7.19
C SER A 41 -9.85 18.39 -8.58
N ALA A 42 -10.33 19.41 -9.30
CA ALA A 42 -10.82 19.21 -10.66
C ALA A 42 -9.70 18.72 -11.59
N GLU A 43 -8.47 19.20 -11.40
CA GLU A 43 -7.30 18.74 -12.15
C GLU A 43 -6.99 17.27 -11.86
N GLU A 44 -7.07 16.84 -10.60
CA GLU A 44 -6.86 15.45 -10.21
C GLU A 44 -7.96 14.54 -10.81
N GLN A 45 -9.21 15.00 -10.87
CA GLN A 45 -10.29 14.26 -11.53
C GLN A 45 -10.01 14.08 -13.02
N GLN A 46 -9.54 15.13 -13.70
CA GLN A 46 -9.16 15.05 -15.12
C GLN A 46 -7.96 14.12 -15.33
N LEU A 47 -6.95 14.18 -14.46
CA LEU A 47 -5.80 13.28 -14.48
C LEU A 47 -6.24 11.81 -14.37
N VAL A 48 -7.10 11.49 -13.41
CA VAL A 48 -7.62 10.13 -13.23
C VAL A 48 -8.43 9.69 -14.44
N ALA A 49 -9.33 10.54 -14.94
CA ALA A 49 -10.15 10.23 -16.11
C ALA A 49 -9.34 10.07 -17.41
N GLY A 50 -8.22 10.78 -17.55
CA GLY A 50 -7.29 10.62 -18.67
C GLY A 50 -6.34 9.42 -18.54
N THR A 51 -6.14 8.91 -17.32
CA THR A 51 -5.26 7.76 -17.04
C THR A 51 -6.00 6.43 -17.12
N LEU A 52 -7.23 6.37 -16.61
CA LEU A 52 -7.98 5.13 -16.46
C LEU A 52 -8.96 4.91 -17.62
N PRO A 53 -9.07 3.68 -18.16
CA PRO A 53 -10.18 3.34 -19.04
C PRO A 53 -11.52 3.48 -18.29
N PRO A 54 -12.65 3.69 -18.98
CA PRO A 54 -13.94 3.99 -18.32
C PRO A 54 -14.37 2.99 -17.25
N GLY A 55 -14.15 1.68 -17.49
CA GLY A 55 -14.45 0.64 -16.50
C GLY A 55 -13.59 0.76 -15.24
N ALA A 56 -12.31 1.12 -15.40
CA ALA A 56 -11.37 1.26 -14.31
C ALA A 56 -11.58 2.56 -13.53
N LEU A 57 -12.02 3.63 -14.21
CA LEU A 57 -12.45 4.86 -13.56
C LEU A 57 -13.62 4.60 -12.61
N ALA A 58 -14.60 3.78 -13.02
CA ALA A 58 -15.70 3.38 -12.14
C ALA A 58 -15.21 2.62 -10.90
N LEU A 59 -14.16 1.79 -11.03
CA LEU A 59 -13.53 1.12 -9.88
C LEU A 59 -12.85 2.12 -8.93
N PHE A 60 -12.08 3.08 -9.45
CA PHE A 60 -11.46 4.12 -8.63
C PHE A 60 -12.51 4.93 -7.85
N LEU A 61 -13.61 5.32 -8.52
CA LEU A 61 -14.67 6.10 -7.89
C LEU A 61 -15.43 5.34 -6.80
N ARG A 62 -15.42 3.99 -6.82
CA ARG A 62 -15.96 3.14 -5.74
C ARG A 62 -15.09 3.13 -4.49
N MET A 63 -13.81 3.47 -4.60
CA MET A 63 -12.92 3.50 -3.44
C MET A 63 -13.38 4.58 -2.44
N PRO A 64 -13.24 4.36 -1.12
CA PRO A 64 -13.40 5.42 -0.13
C PRO A 64 -12.52 6.65 -0.43
N LYS A 65 -12.94 7.85 -0.03
CA LYS A 65 -12.23 9.10 -0.38
C LYS A 65 -10.80 9.16 0.13
N ASP A 66 -10.53 8.58 1.29
CA ASP A 66 -9.19 8.47 1.85
C ASP A 66 -8.31 7.52 1.02
N ALA A 67 -8.88 6.42 0.53
CA ALA A 67 -8.19 5.51 -0.38
C ALA A 67 -7.94 6.14 -1.76
N GLN A 68 -8.90 6.88 -2.32
CA GLN A 68 -8.69 7.65 -3.56
C GLN A 68 -7.56 8.67 -3.41
N ARG A 69 -7.53 9.40 -2.28
CA ARG A 69 -6.46 10.35 -1.98
C ARG A 69 -5.11 9.68 -1.82
N HIS A 70 -5.05 8.56 -1.11
CA HIS A 70 -3.83 7.76 -0.95
C HIS A 70 -3.25 7.40 -2.33
N SER A 71 -4.06 6.79 -3.19
CA SER A 71 -3.67 6.44 -4.55
C SER A 71 -3.18 7.63 -5.39
N LEU A 72 -3.80 8.81 -5.26
CA LEU A 72 -3.32 10.04 -5.92
C LEU A 72 -1.97 10.49 -5.37
N ASN A 73 -1.75 10.43 -4.06
CA ASN A 73 -0.47 10.78 -3.47
C ASN A 73 0.65 9.82 -3.93
N VAL A 74 0.35 8.52 -4.07
CA VAL A 74 1.27 7.54 -4.67
C VAL A 74 1.61 7.91 -6.10
N LEU A 75 0.62 8.26 -6.93
CA LEU A 75 0.85 8.72 -8.30
C LEU A 75 1.72 9.98 -8.36
N HIS A 76 1.42 10.98 -7.52
CA HIS A 76 2.22 12.20 -7.43
C HIS A 76 3.66 11.93 -6.99
N THR A 77 3.86 11.00 -6.04
CA THR A 77 5.20 10.58 -5.61
C THR A 77 5.98 9.91 -6.74
N LEU A 78 5.30 9.11 -7.58
CA LEU A 78 5.90 8.51 -8.76
C LEU A 78 6.31 9.57 -9.80
N GLN A 79 5.44 10.55 -10.05
CA GLN A 79 5.70 11.66 -10.97
C GLN A 79 6.87 12.54 -10.50
N ALA A 80 6.98 12.77 -9.19
CA ALA A 80 8.09 13.54 -8.61
C ALA A 80 9.44 12.82 -8.69
N THR A 81 9.44 11.50 -8.87
CA THR A 81 10.65 10.66 -8.91
C THR A 81 11.06 10.22 -10.32
N GLY A 82 10.31 10.63 -11.34
CA GLY A 82 10.67 10.43 -12.75
C GLY A 82 9.46 10.16 -13.65
N GLU A 83 9.73 9.78 -14.89
CA GLU A 83 8.69 9.43 -15.87
C GLU A 83 7.85 8.26 -15.37
N VAL A 84 6.52 8.37 -15.50
CA VAL A 84 5.56 7.35 -15.07
C VAL A 84 4.90 6.74 -16.31
N PRO A 85 5.27 5.50 -16.68
CA PRO A 85 4.57 4.78 -17.74
C PRO A 85 3.08 4.62 -17.41
N ALA A 86 2.24 4.57 -18.44
CA ALA A 86 0.79 4.49 -18.29
C ALA A 86 0.35 3.35 -17.36
N ASP A 87 0.94 2.16 -17.51
CA ASP A 87 0.61 0.98 -16.69
C ASP A 87 0.95 1.17 -15.21
N LEU A 88 2.05 1.88 -14.93
CA LEU A 88 2.45 2.21 -13.56
C LEU A 88 1.51 3.26 -12.95
N ALA A 89 1.03 4.23 -13.75
CA ALA A 89 0.04 5.20 -13.29
C ALA A 89 -1.31 4.54 -12.99
N VAL A 90 -1.78 3.64 -13.85
CA VAL A 90 -2.99 2.83 -13.61
C VAL A 90 -2.83 2.00 -12.33
N ALA A 91 -1.70 1.31 -12.16
CA ALA A 91 -1.44 0.51 -10.97
C ALA A 91 -1.41 1.37 -9.70
N ALA A 92 -0.78 2.54 -9.73
CA ALA A 92 -0.77 3.47 -8.61
C ALA A 92 -2.19 3.89 -8.20
N LEU A 93 -3.06 4.19 -9.17
CA LEU A 93 -4.43 4.58 -8.91
C LEU A 93 -5.28 3.45 -8.31
N LEU A 94 -5.05 2.20 -8.72
CA LEU A 94 -5.92 1.06 -8.43
C LEU A 94 -5.35 0.00 -7.48
N HIS A 95 -4.10 0.08 -7.03
CA HIS A 95 -3.45 -0.99 -6.24
C HIS A 95 -4.29 -1.47 -5.04
N ASP A 96 -4.98 -0.54 -4.39
CA ASP A 96 -5.81 -0.79 -3.21
C ASP A 96 -7.30 -1.04 -3.50
N VAL A 97 -7.72 -1.06 -4.78
CA VAL A 97 -9.14 -1.11 -5.15
C VAL A 97 -9.85 -2.39 -4.68
N GLY A 98 -9.12 -3.50 -4.59
CA GLY A 98 -9.65 -4.77 -4.09
C GLY A 98 -10.17 -4.70 -2.64
N LYS A 99 -9.70 -3.72 -1.84
CA LYS A 99 -10.18 -3.51 -0.46
C LYS A 99 -11.67 -3.16 -0.41
N VAL A 100 -12.23 -2.63 -1.51
CA VAL A 100 -13.66 -2.32 -1.62
C VAL A 100 -14.53 -3.57 -1.44
N ALA A 101 -14.03 -4.77 -1.75
CA ALA A 101 -14.78 -6.02 -1.57
C ALA A 101 -15.28 -6.22 -0.13
N ALA A 102 -14.47 -5.85 0.87
CA ALA A 102 -14.89 -5.94 2.27
C ALA A 102 -16.03 -4.96 2.59
N THR A 103 -15.99 -3.75 2.05
CA THR A 103 -17.04 -2.75 2.22
C THR A 103 -18.34 -3.20 1.53
N ASP A 104 -18.25 -3.73 0.31
CA ASP A 104 -19.40 -4.21 -0.46
C ASP A 104 -20.14 -5.37 0.25
N ALA A 105 -19.41 -6.21 1.01
CA ALA A 105 -19.98 -7.28 1.82
C ALA A 105 -20.44 -6.84 3.23
N GLY A 106 -20.32 -5.56 3.57
CA GLY A 106 -20.65 -5.05 4.91
C GLY A 106 -19.65 -5.45 6.00
N ALA A 107 -18.45 -5.92 5.62
CA ALA A 107 -17.38 -6.34 6.51
C ALA A 107 -16.36 -5.21 6.76
N TYR A 108 -16.77 -3.95 6.66
CA TYR A 108 -15.85 -2.82 6.79
C TYR A 108 -15.25 -2.80 8.20
N LEU A 109 -13.96 -3.17 8.31
CA LEU A 109 -13.24 -3.20 9.58
C LEU A 109 -12.89 -1.81 10.14
N GLY A 110 -13.18 -0.74 9.39
CA GLY A 110 -12.80 0.60 9.78
C GLY A 110 -11.30 0.87 9.70
N LEU A 111 -10.96 2.15 9.74
CA LEU A 111 -9.59 2.64 9.95
C LEU A 111 -8.93 2.08 11.22
N TRP A 112 -9.74 1.54 12.14
CA TRP A 112 -9.32 1.05 13.45
C TRP A 112 -8.50 -0.24 13.41
N LEU A 113 -8.52 -1.01 12.31
CA LEU A 113 -7.66 -2.19 12.20
C LEU A 113 -6.28 -1.92 11.59
N ARG A 114 -5.98 -0.77 10.96
CA ARG A 114 -4.62 -0.50 10.43
C ARG A 114 -3.52 -0.58 11.50
N GLY A 115 -3.83 -0.28 12.76
CA GLY A 115 -2.87 -0.42 13.87
C GLY A 115 -2.72 -1.88 14.36
N PRO A 116 -3.82 -2.56 14.74
CA PRO A 116 -3.81 -3.94 15.21
C PRO A 116 -3.45 -5.01 14.17
N THR A 117 -3.85 -4.87 12.89
CA THR A 117 -3.44 -5.87 11.85
C THR A 117 -1.96 -5.78 11.54
N VAL A 118 -1.37 -4.59 11.49
CA VAL A 118 0.09 -4.45 11.33
C VAL A 118 0.84 -5.08 12.52
N LEU A 119 0.29 -4.97 13.74
CA LEU A 119 0.84 -5.64 14.91
C LEU A 119 0.66 -7.16 14.85
N LEU A 120 -0.50 -7.64 14.40
CA LEU A 120 -0.82 -9.07 14.31
C LEU A 120 -0.11 -9.77 13.13
N GLU A 121 0.10 -9.09 12.01
CA GLU A 121 0.94 -9.54 10.89
C GLU A 121 2.39 -9.69 11.34
N ALA A 122 2.88 -8.77 12.17
CA ALA A 122 4.25 -8.82 12.70
C ALA A 122 4.43 -9.91 13.79
N VAL A 123 3.39 -10.19 14.59
CA VAL A 123 3.48 -11.11 15.74
C VAL A 123 3.04 -12.53 15.39
N TRP A 124 2.03 -12.71 14.53
CA TRP A 124 1.48 -14.03 14.20
C TRP A 124 0.75 -14.07 12.84
N PRO A 125 1.47 -14.02 11.71
CA PRO A 125 0.87 -14.03 10.38
C PRO A 125 0.02 -15.30 10.10
N GLY A 126 0.41 -16.43 10.70
CA GLY A 126 -0.33 -17.70 10.60
C GLY A 126 -1.72 -17.70 11.27
N LEU A 127 -2.00 -16.77 12.21
CA LEU A 127 -3.31 -16.66 12.82
C LEU A 127 -4.30 -15.94 11.90
N LEU A 128 -3.84 -14.90 11.18
CA LEU A 128 -4.66 -14.18 10.20
C LEU A 128 -5.14 -15.10 9.09
N ALA A 129 -4.24 -15.92 8.53
CA ALA A 129 -4.59 -16.89 7.49
C ALA A 129 -5.59 -17.96 7.98
N ARG A 130 -5.57 -18.31 9.26
CA ARG A 130 -6.53 -19.27 9.85
C ARG A 130 -7.92 -18.67 10.12
N LEU A 131 -7.98 -17.36 10.36
CA LEU A 131 -9.22 -16.64 10.62
C LEU A 131 -9.85 -16.06 9.35
N ALA A 132 -9.09 -15.99 8.26
CA ALA A 132 -9.57 -15.57 6.96
C ALA A 132 -10.60 -16.57 6.41
N ASP A 133 -11.76 -16.05 5.99
CA ASP A 133 -12.84 -16.82 5.39
C ASP A 133 -13.15 -16.22 4.02
N PRO A 134 -13.04 -16.97 2.91
CA PRO A 134 -13.34 -16.46 1.57
C PRO A 134 -14.83 -16.16 1.35
N THR A 135 -15.72 -16.60 2.25
CA THR A 135 -17.18 -16.46 2.11
C THR A 135 -17.60 -15.00 2.29
N PRO A 136 -18.13 -14.33 1.24
CA PRO A 136 -18.60 -12.96 1.35
C PRO A 136 -19.67 -12.84 2.43
N SER A 137 -19.37 -12.08 3.47
CA SER A 137 -20.24 -11.86 4.62
C SER A 137 -19.79 -10.61 5.36
N SER A 138 -20.63 -10.09 6.26
CA SER A 138 -20.24 -8.98 7.14
C SER A 138 -19.32 -9.40 8.30
N GLN A 139 -18.84 -10.65 8.31
CA GLN A 139 -18.03 -11.21 9.38
C GLN A 139 -16.57 -10.76 9.27
N PRO A 140 -15.82 -10.66 10.39
CA PRO A 140 -14.42 -10.27 10.37
C PRO A 140 -13.54 -11.18 9.50
N GLY A 141 -13.86 -12.48 9.40
CA GLY A 141 -13.11 -13.43 8.59
C GLY A 141 -13.04 -13.05 7.11
N TYR A 142 -14.12 -12.51 6.56
CA TYR A 142 -14.14 -12.05 5.16
C TYR A 142 -13.27 -10.81 4.96
N ALA A 143 -13.28 -9.88 5.91
CA ALA A 143 -12.44 -8.71 5.81
C ALA A 143 -10.95 -9.03 5.98
N LEU A 144 -10.59 -10.02 6.80
CA LEU A 144 -9.23 -10.57 6.85
C LEU A 144 -8.83 -11.24 5.54
N TYR A 145 -9.74 -12.00 4.93
CA TYR A 145 -9.52 -12.58 3.61
C TYR A 145 -9.25 -11.48 2.57
N VAL A 146 -10.08 -10.43 2.52
CA VAL A 146 -9.87 -9.29 1.62
C VAL A 146 -8.57 -8.56 1.94
N GLN A 147 -8.21 -8.37 3.21
CA GLN A 147 -6.93 -7.75 3.57
C GLN A 147 -5.74 -8.52 2.99
N ILE A 148 -5.78 -9.85 2.95
CA ILE A 148 -4.72 -10.69 2.37
C ILE A 148 -4.80 -10.71 0.83
N HIS A 149 -6.00 -10.79 0.27
CA HIS A 149 -6.22 -11.08 -1.14
C HIS A 149 -6.62 -9.87 -2.00
N HIS A 150 -6.71 -8.66 -1.43
CA HIS A 150 -7.05 -7.46 -2.19
C HIS A 150 -6.12 -7.18 -3.38
N PRO A 151 -4.82 -7.55 -3.39
CA PRO A 151 -4.01 -7.38 -4.60
C PRO A 151 -4.56 -8.22 -5.76
N ALA A 152 -4.85 -9.50 -5.51
CA ALA A 152 -5.41 -10.41 -6.51
C ALA A 152 -6.85 -10.03 -6.92
N ILE A 153 -7.70 -9.65 -5.95
CA ILE A 153 -9.07 -9.18 -6.21
C ILE A 153 -9.03 -7.91 -7.08
N GLY A 154 -8.20 -6.95 -6.71
CA GLY A 154 -8.03 -5.69 -7.43
C GLY A 154 -7.51 -5.89 -8.85
N ALA A 155 -6.54 -6.78 -9.04
CA ALA A 155 -6.01 -7.12 -10.36
C ALA A 155 -7.06 -7.81 -11.25
N ALA A 156 -7.84 -8.73 -10.69
CA ALA A 156 -8.94 -9.37 -11.42
C ALA A 156 -10.00 -8.36 -11.86
N TRP A 157 -10.36 -7.40 -11.00
CA TRP A 157 -11.27 -6.32 -11.35
C TRP A 157 -10.69 -5.36 -12.38
N ALA A 158 -9.42 -4.96 -12.24
CA ALA A 158 -8.73 -4.12 -13.22
C ALA A 158 -8.71 -4.79 -14.60
N LYS A 159 -8.43 -6.10 -14.65
CA LYS A 159 -8.46 -6.88 -15.89
C LYS A 159 -9.85 -6.87 -16.53
N ALA A 160 -10.90 -7.15 -15.74
CA ALA A 160 -12.28 -7.09 -16.21
C ALA A 160 -12.71 -5.69 -16.68
N ALA A 161 -12.09 -4.65 -16.12
CA ALA A 161 -12.30 -3.25 -16.47
C ALA A 161 -11.49 -2.76 -17.69
N GLY A 162 -10.72 -3.65 -18.33
CA GLY A 162 -9.96 -3.35 -19.54
C GLY A 162 -8.56 -2.76 -19.31
N CYS A 163 -7.99 -2.91 -18.10
CA CYS A 163 -6.59 -2.56 -17.86
C CYS A 163 -5.64 -3.54 -18.56
N SER A 164 -4.43 -3.07 -18.87
CA SER A 164 -3.37 -3.89 -19.48
C SER A 164 -2.90 -5.02 -18.54
N GLU A 165 -2.27 -6.04 -19.12
CA GLU A 165 -1.68 -7.14 -18.35
C GLU A 165 -0.60 -6.64 -17.37
N LEU A 166 0.22 -5.67 -17.78
CA LEU A 166 1.27 -5.12 -16.92
C LEU A 166 0.68 -4.36 -15.72
N ALA A 167 -0.34 -3.53 -15.94
CA ALA A 167 -1.01 -2.83 -14.84
C ALA A 167 -1.65 -3.82 -13.85
N CYS A 168 -2.33 -4.86 -14.36
CA CYS A 168 -2.92 -5.90 -13.53
C CYS A 168 -1.85 -6.67 -12.73
N TRP A 169 -0.72 -7.01 -13.36
CA TRP A 169 0.39 -7.68 -12.69
C TRP A 169 1.00 -6.80 -11.58
N LEU A 170 1.18 -5.51 -11.83
CA LEU A 170 1.67 -4.56 -10.82
C LEU A 170 0.72 -4.45 -9.63
N ILE A 171 -0.60 -4.39 -9.87
CA ILE A 171 -1.63 -4.39 -8.83
C ILE A 171 -1.59 -5.69 -8.03
N GLU A 172 -1.50 -6.84 -8.69
CA GLU A 172 -1.50 -8.16 -8.03
C GLU A 172 -0.30 -8.35 -7.11
N HIS A 173 0.87 -7.84 -7.50
CA HIS A 173 2.13 -8.11 -6.81
C HIS A 173 2.55 -6.97 -5.88
N HIS A 174 1.76 -5.90 -5.72
CA HIS A 174 2.21 -4.70 -4.99
C HIS A 174 2.60 -4.97 -3.53
N GLN A 175 2.09 -6.04 -2.89
CA GLN A 175 2.41 -6.38 -1.49
C GLN A 175 3.37 -7.56 -1.31
N ASP A 176 3.86 -8.20 -2.38
CA ASP A 176 4.72 -9.37 -2.17
C ASP A 176 5.99 -8.98 -1.42
N SER A 177 6.36 -9.77 -0.42
CA SER A 177 7.51 -9.48 0.44
C SER A 177 8.85 -9.78 -0.23
N HIS A 178 8.84 -10.46 -1.38
CA HIS A 178 10.05 -10.84 -2.10
C HIS A 178 10.63 -9.65 -2.86
N GLN A 179 11.96 -9.59 -2.93
CA GLN A 179 12.64 -8.63 -3.78
C GLN A 179 12.21 -8.86 -5.23
N PRO A 180 11.75 -7.83 -5.94
CA PRO A 180 11.51 -7.93 -7.36
C PRO A 180 12.81 -8.35 -8.06
N GLY A 181 12.72 -9.22 -9.07
CA GLY A 181 13.85 -9.53 -9.95
C GLY A 181 14.40 -8.29 -10.67
N SER A 182 15.37 -8.48 -11.58
CA SER A 182 16.05 -7.39 -12.26
C SER A 182 15.36 -6.92 -13.57
N GLY A 183 14.16 -7.41 -13.88
CA GLY A 183 13.45 -7.06 -15.12
C GLY A 183 12.72 -5.72 -15.06
N THR A 184 12.28 -5.24 -16.22
CA THR A 184 11.59 -3.93 -16.35
C THR A 184 10.31 -3.86 -15.52
N ARG A 185 9.46 -4.90 -15.55
CA ARG A 185 8.22 -4.93 -14.76
C ARG A 185 8.52 -4.97 -13.25
N GLU A 186 9.58 -5.67 -12.84
CA GLU A 186 10.03 -5.73 -11.46
C GLU A 186 10.59 -4.39 -10.97
N ALA A 187 11.28 -3.63 -11.83
CA ALA A 187 11.70 -2.27 -11.54
C ALA A 187 10.50 -1.32 -11.35
N LEU A 188 9.44 -1.44 -12.18
CA LEU A 188 8.20 -0.69 -12.01
C LEU A 188 7.48 -1.06 -10.70
N LEU A 189 7.48 -2.35 -10.34
CA LEU A 189 6.92 -2.82 -9.07
C LEU A 189 7.69 -2.25 -7.87
N ALA A 190 9.02 -2.21 -7.95
CA ALA A 190 9.85 -1.59 -6.91
C ALA A 190 9.51 -0.10 -6.75
N ARG A 191 9.33 0.63 -7.86
CA ARG A 191 8.89 2.04 -7.83
C ARG A 191 7.51 2.20 -7.21
N LEU A 192 6.54 1.37 -7.59
CA LEU A 192 5.20 1.39 -7.03
C LEU A 192 5.23 1.21 -5.51
N ARG A 193 5.95 0.18 -5.03
CA ARG A 193 6.13 -0.10 -3.60
C ARG A 193 6.84 1.02 -2.84
N ALA A 194 7.86 1.62 -3.45
CA ALA A 194 8.60 2.72 -2.84
C ALA A 194 7.70 3.96 -2.67
N ALA A 195 6.88 4.28 -3.68
CA ALA A 195 5.93 5.38 -3.62
C ALA A 195 4.79 5.09 -2.63
N ASP A 196 4.22 3.88 -2.63
CA ASP A 196 3.19 3.46 -1.68
C ASP A 196 3.69 3.55 -0.23
N GLY A 197 4.87 2.98 0.04
CA GLY A 197 5.50 3.03 1.36
C GLY A 197 5.89 4.45 1.80
N ALA A 198 6.03 5.39 0.87
CA ALA A 198 6.29 6.80 1.18
C ALA A 198 5.01 7.59 1.55
N ASN A 199 3.82 7.03 1.30
CA ASN A 199 2.51 7.63 1.59
C ASN A 199 1.82 7.06 2.84
#